data_AF-R0KU99-F1
#
_entry.id   AF-R0KU99-F1
#
_cell.length_a   1.000
_cell.length_b   1.000
_cell.length_c   1.000
_cell.angle_alpha   90.00
_cell.angle_beta   90.00
_cell.angle_gamma   90.00
#
_symmetry.space_group_name_H-M   'P 1'
#
loop_
_entity.id
_entity.type
_entity.pdbx_description
1 polymer ?
#
loop_
_entity_poly.entity_id
_entity_poly.type
_entity_poly.pdbx_seq_one_letter_code
_entity_poly.pdbx_strand_id
1 'polypeptide(L)'
;MSFESNLQDLKVFNSKVILSEEDKAKVKNLINLNDYNLEYHRVKKGVLDSYLHLRSSLLSKLSLPVLNLHLESLRRKNILLSIKEDAKKLITLNQYITHLIEEKKGPVDNLLDNLEYSEIYLKEASTELEKEIERKKKRRWIKRVMKVMGVVVIGMVIYLIWKVR
;
A
#
# COMPACT_ATOMS: atom_id res chain seq x y z
N MET A 1 -55.77 -36.67 7.76
CA MET A 1 -54.40 -37.19 7.58
C MET A 1 -53.64 -37.00 8.89
N SER A 2 -52.93 -38.01 9.39
CA SER A 2 -52.21 -37.91 10.66
C SER A 2 -50.81 -37.30 10.47
N PHE A 3 -50.30 -36.65 11.52
CA PHE A 3 -48.97 -36.03 11.52
C PHE A 3 -47.85 -37.00 11.12
N GLU A 4 -47.92 -38.23 11.62
CA GLU A 4 -46.95 -39.28 11.35
C GLU A 4 -47.02 -39.79 9.90
N SER A 5 -48.22 -39.87 9.31
CA SER A 5 -48.38 -40.24 7.89
C SER A 5 -47.72 -39.21 6.99
N ASN A 6 -48.02 -37.93 7.21
CA ASN A 6 -47.42 -36.83 6.44
C ASN A 6 -45.89 -36.81 6.61
N LEU A 7 -45.38 -37.13 7.80
CA LEU A 7 -43.94 -37.21 8.07
C LEU A 7 -43.27 -38.33 7.26
N GLN A 8 -43.91 -39.49 7.11
CA GLN A 8 -43.38 -40.57 6.26
C GLN A 8 -43.37 -40.17 4.79
N ASP A 9 -44.43 -39.53 4.31
CA ASP A 9 -44.49 -39.06 2.92
C ASP A 9 -43.38 -38.01 2.65
N LEU A 10 -43.17 -37.07 3.57
CA LEU A 10 -42.07 -36.10 3.48
C LEU A 10 -40.69 -36.77 3.44
N LYS A 11 -40.48 -37.90 4.14
CA LYS A 11 -39.21 -38.63 4.08
C LYS A 11 -38.98 -39.24 2.71
N VAL A 12 -40.03 -39.75 2.07
CA VAL A 12 -39.99 -40.26 0.70
C VAL A 12 -39.66 -39.15 -0.30
N PHE A 13 -40.20 -37.94 -0.11
CA PHE A 13 -39.80 -36.80 -0.95
C PHE A 13 -38.37 -36.34 -0.67
N ASN A 14 -37.90 -36.39 0.58
CA ASN A 14 -36.54 -35.94 0.90
C ASN A 14 -35.45 -36.88 0.38
N SER A 15 -35.73 -38.16 0.16
CA SER A 15 -34.77 -39.07 -0.48
C SER A 15 -34.59 -38.81 -1.98
N LYS A 16 -35.52 -38.10 -2.62
CA LYS A 16 -35.38 -37.67 -4.02
C LYS A 16 -34.30 -36.60 -4.14
N VAL A 17 -33.43 -36.75 -5.14
CA VAL A 17 -32.35 -35.81 -5.45
C VAL A 17 -32.92 -34.50 -6.02
N ILE A 18 -33.93 -34.61 -6.89
CA ILE A 18 -34.63 -33.48 -7.52
C ILE A 18 -36.13 -33.71 -7.36
N LEU A 19 -36.86 -32.66 -6.99
CA LEU A 19 -38.33 -32.67 -6.91
C LEU A 19 -38.92 -32.08 -8.19
N SER A 20 -39.87 -32.76 -8.80
CA SER A 20 -40.72 -32.19 -9.87
C SER A 20 -41.57 -31.04 -9.31
N GLU A 21 -42.12 -30.17 -10.16
CA GLU A 21 -43.01 -29.09 -9.68
C GLU A 21 -44.26 -29.63 -8.97
N GLU A 22 -44.81 -30.76 -9.42
CA GLU A 22 -45.90 -31.47 -8.73
C GLU A 22 -45.46 -31.99 -7.35
N ASP A 23 -44.27 -32.56 -7.26
CA ASP A 23 -43.70 -33.02 -5.98
C ASP A 23 -43.47 -31.83 -5.04
N LYS A 24 -42.99 -30.69 -5.55
CA LYS A 24 -42.81 -29.46 -4.75
C LYS A 24 -44.13 -28.95 -4.19
N ALA A 25 -45.20 -28.95 -4.99
CA ALA A 25 -46.53 -28.56 -4.55
C ALA A 25 -47.07 -29.51 -3.46
N LYS A 26 -46.87 -30.83 -3.65
CA LYS A 26 -47.25 -31.86 -2.66
C LYS A 26 -46.47 -31.71 -1.35
N VAL A 27 -45.15 -31.49 -1.41
CA VAL A 27 -44.31 -31.26 -0.23
C VAL A 27 -44.76 -30.01 0.52
N LYS A 28 -45.05 -28.90 -0.17
CA LYS A 28 -45.59 -27.68 0.47
C LYS A 28 -46.91 -27.96 1.20
N ASN A 29 -47.82 -28.69 0.56
CA ASN A 29 -49.10 -29.03 1.16
C ASN A 29 -48.93 -29.90 2.42
N LEU A 30 -48.08 -30.92 2.36
CA LEU A 30 -47.78 -31.80 3.50
C LEU A 30 -47.10 -31.06 4.66
N ILE A 31 -46.21 -30.08 4.37
CA ILE A 31 -45.63 -29.22 5.39
C ILE A 31 -46.73 -28.40 6.07
N ASN A 32 -47.60 -27.74 5.30
CA ASN A 32 -48.68 -26.92 5.85
C ASN A 32 -49.64 -27.73 6.72
N LEU A 33 -50.00 -28.95 6.30
CA LEU A 33 -50.85 -29.85 7.08
C LEU A 33 -50.19 -30.27 8.40
N ASN A 34 -48.87 -30.45 8.43
CA ASN A 34 -48.14 -30.78 9.65
C ASN A 34 -47.91 -29.58 10.56
N ASP A 35 -47.65 -28.39 10.00
CA ASP A 35 -47.57 -27.14 10.76
C ASP A 35 -48.93 -26.87 11.44
N TYR A 36 -50.05 -27.07 10.73
CA TYR A 36 -51.40 -27.03 11.31
C TYR A 36 -51.59 -28.06 12.43
N ASN A 37 -51.18 -29.32 12.20
CA ASN A 37 -51.31 -30.35 13.24
C ASN A 37 -50.50 -30.01 14.51
N LEU A 38 -49.37 -29.31 14.41
CA LEU A 38 -48.58 -28.85 15.56
C LEU A 38 -49.26 -27.74 16.35
N GLU A 39 -50.03 -26.88 15.69
CA GLU A 39 -50.79 -25.82 16.36
C GLU A 39 -51.93 -26.39 17.23
N TYR A 40 -52.54 -27.50 16.81
CA TYR A 40 -53.76 -28.03 17.45
C TYR A 40 -53.59 -29.37 18.19
N HIS A 41 -52.46 -30.08 18.05
CA HIS A 41 -52.27 -31.41 18.65
C HIS A 41 -50.91 -31.58 19.35
N ARG A 42 -50.90 -32.35 20.45
CA ARG A 42 -49.64 -32.72 21.14
C ARG A 42 -48.90 -33.80 20.36
N VAL A 43 -47.73 -33.45 19.83
CA VAL A 43 -46.81 -34.38 19.16
C VAL A 43 -45.68 -34.79 20.10
N LYS A 44 -45.27 -36.07 20.07
CA LYS A 44 -44.13 -36.56 20.86
C LYS A 44 -42.85 -35.84 20.42
N LYS A 45 -42.03 -35.39 21.39
CA LYS A 45 -40.81 -34.60 21.15
C LYS A 45 -39.87 -35.20 20.08
N GLY A 46 -39.56 -36.49 20.15
CA GLY A 46 -38.68 -37.13 19.15
C GLY A 46 -39.24 -37.15 17.72
N VAL A 47 -40.57 -37.15 17.57
CA VAL A 47 -41.24 -37.08 16.26
C VAL A 47 -41.23 -35.64 15.73
N LEU A 48 -41.40 -34.66 16.62
CA LEU A 48 -41.26 -33.23 16.30
C LEU A 48 -39.83 -32.88 15.84
N ASP A 49 -38.82 -33.33 16.58
CA ASP A 49 -37.42 -33.06 16.23
C ASP A 49 -37.06 -33.65 14.85
N SER A 50 -37.54 -34.88 14.59
CA SER A 50 -37.39 -35.53 13.28
C SER A 50 -38.08 -34.75 12.15
N TYR A 51 -39.26 -34.20 12.42
CA TYR A 51 -40.01 -33.39 11.46
C TYR A 51 -39.32 -32.06 11.17
N LEU A 52 -38.84 -31.33 12.18
CA LEU A 52 -38.17 -30.04 12.02
C LEU A 52 -36.89 -30.17 11.19
N HIS A 53 -36.09 -31.22 11.45
CA HIS A 53 -34.89 -31.50 10.66
C HIS A 53 -35.23 -31.79 9.19
N LEU A 54 -36.26 -32.61 8.96
CA LEU A 54 -36.72 -32.96 7.62
C LEU A 54 -37.28 -31.76 6.85
N ARG A 55 -38.07 -30.92 7.52
CA ARG A 55 -38.65 -29.68 6.97
C ARG A 55 -37.56 -28.74 6.48
N SER A 56 -36.50 -28.53 7.27
CA SER A 56 -35.36 -27.70 6.87
C SER A 56 -34.66 -28.21 5.60
N SER A 57 -34.43 -29.53 5.53
CA SER A 57 -33.84 -30.21 4.35
C SER A 57 -34.71 -30.11 3.10
N LEU A 58 -36.03 -30.08 3.24
CA LEU A 58 -36.96 -29.99 2.12
C LEU A 58 -37.17 -28.55 1.64
N LEU A 59 -37.18 -27.57 2.55
CA LEU A 59 -37.30 -26.16 2.21
C LEU A 59 -36.17 -25.69 1.28
N SER A 60 -34.94 -26.16 1.52
CA SER A 60 -33.82 -25.88 0.61
C SER A 60 -34.04 -26.46 -0.80
N LYS A 61 -34.66 -27.64 -0.92
CA LYS A 61 -35.04 -28.26 -2.21
C LYS A 61 -36.21 -27.56 -2.90
N LEU A 62 -37.08 -26.89 -2.16
CA LEU A 62 -38.25 -26.17 -2.69
C LEU A 62 -37.91 -24.81 -3.31
N SER A 63 -36.79 -24.18 -2.94
CA SER A 63 -36.41 -22.83 -3.40
C SER A 63 -34.92 -22.72 -3.76
N LEU A 64 -34.50 -23.33 -4.85
CA LEU A 64 -33.08 -23.35 -5.26
C LEU A 64 -32.62 -22.26 -6.26
N PRO A 65 -33.44 -21.64 -7.14
CA PRO A 65 -32.91 -20.61 -8.05
C PRO A 65 -32.86 -19.20 -7.42
N VAL A 66 -33.96 -18.73 -6.83
CA VAL A 66 -34.10 -17.31 -6.47
C VAL A 66 -33.30 -16.93 -5.23
N LEU A 67 -33.27 -17.79 -4.21
CA LEU A 67 -32.51 -17.54 -2.98
C LEU A 67 -31.00 -17.57 -3.23
N ASN A 68 -30.52 -18.49 -4.07
CA ASN A 68 -29.12 -18.54 -4.48
C ASN A 68 -28.73 -17.32 -5.32
N LEU A 69 -29.58 -16.88 -6.25
CA LEU A 69 -29.35 -15.65 -7.01
C LEU A 69 -29.31 -14.41 -6.10
N HIS A 70 -30.16 -14.33 -5.08
CA HIS A 70 -30.13 -13.25 -4.08
C HIS A 70 -28.88 -13.31 -3.19
N LEU A 71 -28.45 -14.49 -2.75
CA LEU A 71 -27.22 -14.66 -1.97
C LEU A 71 -25.98 -14.28 -2.79
N GLU A 72 -25.91 -14.68 -4.06
CA GLU A 72 -24.84 -14.26 -4.96
C GLU A 72 -24.87 -12.77 -5.27
N SER A 73 -26.05 -12.17 -5.42
CA SER A 73 -26.23 -10.73 -5.57
C SER A 73 -25.71 -9.97 -4.35
N LEU A 74 -26.07 -10.41 -3.14
CA LEU A 74 -25.60 -9.81 -1.89
C LEU A 74 -24.09 -9.97 -1.71
N ARG A 75 -23.51 -11.14 -2.05
CA ARG A 75 -22.05 -11.34 -2.05
C ARG A 75 -21.35 -10.39 -3.01
N ARG A 76 -21.86 -10.26 -4.26
CA ARG A 76 -21.33 -9.32 -5.25
C ARG A 76 -21.39 -7.87 -4.76
N LYS A 77 -22.52 -7.47 -4.14
CA LYS A 77 -22.67 -6.13 -3.56
C LYS A 77 -21.66 -5.85 -2.44
N ASN A 78 -21.43 -6.81 -1.55
CA ASN A 78 -20.43 -6.66 -0.48
C ASN A 78 -19.01 -6.57 -1.03
N ILE A 79 -18.65 -7.38 -2.02
CA ILE A 79 -17.34 -7.30 -2.69
C ILE A 79 -17.16 -5.91 -3.34
N LEU A 80 -18.17 -5.41 -4.04
CA LEU A 80 -18.12 -4.08 -4.66
C LEU A 80 -17.98 -2.95 -3.63
N LEU A 81 -18.62 -3.07 -2.46
CA LEU A 81 -18.44 -2.11 -1.36
C LEU A 81 -17.01 -2.13 -0.84
N SER A 82 -16.43 -3.32 -0.61
CA SER A 82 -15.02 -3.47 -0.20
C SER A 82 -14.08 -2.84 -1.22
N ILE A 83 -14.27 -3.14 -2.51
CA ILE A 83 -13.47 -2.55 -3.61
C ILE A 83 -13.58 -1.02 -3.60
N LYS A 84 -14.78 -0.48 -3.39
CA LYS A 84 -15.00 0.97 -3.33
C LYS A 84 -14.28 1.61 -2.14
N GLU A 85 -14.29 0.95 -0.98
CA GLU A 85 -13.56 1.42 0.20
C GLU A 85 -12.04 1.39 -0.01
N ASP A 86 -11.52 0.32 -0.60
CA ASP A 86 -10.08 0.21 -0.91
C ASP A 86 -9.66 1.23 -1.97
N ALA A 87 -10.49 1.48 -2.98
CA ALA A 87 -10.25 2.54 -3.97
C ALA A 87 -10.17 3.93 -3.30
N LYS A 88 -11.04 4.22 -2.33
CA LYS A 88 -10.98 5.48 -1.57
C LYS A 88 -9.69 5.60 -0.75
N LYS A 89 -9.23 4.51 -0.13
CA LYS A 89 -7.95 4.49 0.60
C LYS A 89 -6.79 4.77 -0.34
N LEU A 90 -6.78 4.15 -1.54
CA LEU A 90 -5.75 4.38 -2.55
C LEU A 90 -5.72 5.82 -3.05
N ILE A 91 -6.88 6.43 -3.29
CA ILE A 91 -6.97 7.85 -3.67
C ILE A 91 -6.39 8.74 -2.57
N THR A 92 -6.75 8.48 -1.31
CA THR A 92 -6.27 9.24 -0.15
C THR A 92 -4.75 9.09 0.02
N LEU A 93 -4.23 7.88 -0.14
CA LEU A 93 -2.79 7.61 -0.09
C LEU A 93 -2.05 8.34 -1.21
N ASN A 94 -2.62 8.34 -2.42
CA ASN A 94 -2.02 9.03 -3.56
C ASN A 94 -1.97 10.55 -3.32
N GLN A 95 -3.05 11.14 -2.81
CA GLN A 95 -3.08 12.56 -2.43
C GLN A 95 -2.02 12.88 -1.36
N TYR A 96 -1.85 12.01 -0.37
CA TYR A 96 -0.83 12.17 0.66
C TYR A 96 0.59 12.09 0.08
N ILE A 97 0.86 11.14 -0.83
CA ILE A 97 2.15 11.04 -1.52
C ILE A 97 2.43 12.31 -2.34
N THR A 98 1.45 12.82 -3.08
CA THR A 98 1.59 14.07 -3.84
C THR A 98 1.94 15.23 -2.91
N HIS A 99 1.23 15.36 -1.77
CA HIS A 99 1.52 16.41 -0.80
C HIS A 99 2.93 16.30 -0.22
N LEU A 100 3.39 15.10 0.12
CA LEU A 100 4.77 14.88 0.58
C LEU A 100 5.80 15.25 -0.50
N ILE A 101 5.55 14.93 -1.76
CA ILE A 101 6.45 15.30 -2.86
C ILE A 101 6.52 16.83 -2.98
N GLU A 102 5.40 17.53 -2.92
CA GLU A 102 5.34 18.99 -2.95
C GLU A 102 6.06 19.62 -1.75
N GLU A 103 5.86 19.09 -0.54
CA GLU A 103 6.52 19.56 0.67
C GLU A 103 8.05 19.37 0.60
N LYS A 104 8.51 18.26 0.02
CA LYS A 104 9.95 17.96 -0.14
C LYS A 104 10.62 18.69 -1.30
N LYS A 105 9.85 19.25 -2.23
CA LYS A 105 10.40 20.02 -3.36
C LYS A 105 11.19 21.25 -2.90
N GLY A 106 10.63 22.05 -1.99
CA GLY A 106 11.30 23.25 -1.47
C GLY A 106 12.65 22.98 -0.79
N PRO A 107 12.75 22.01 0.14
CA PRO A 107 14.03 21.62 0.75
C PRO A 107 15.06 21.11 -0.26
N VAL A 108 14.65 20.39 -1.30
CA VAL A 108 15.56 19.91 -2.35
C VAL A 108 16.07 21.05 -3.21
N ASP A 109 15.19 21.96 -3.62
CA ASP A 109 15.57 23.16 -4.38
C ASP A 109 16.54 24.03 -3.56
N ASN A 110 16.28 24.22 -2.26
CA ASN A 110 17.20 24.94 -1.36
C ASN A 110 18.56 24.24 -1.20
N LEU A 111 18.60 22.90 -1.22
CA LEU A 111 19.87 22.16 -1.17
C LEU A 111 20.66 22.34 -2.47
N LEU A 112 19.98 22.37 -3.62
CA LEU A 112 20.61 22.63 -4.91
C LEU A 112 21.20 24.05 -4.95
N ASP A 113 20.44 25.06 -4.53
CA ASP A 113 20.91 26.44 -4.45
C ASP A 113 22.15 26.55 -3.53
N ASN A 114 22.10 25.94 -2.34
CA ASN A 114 23.24 25.94 -1.41
C ASN A 114 24.49 25.24 -1.97
N LEU A 115 24.32 24.16 -2.73
CA LEU A 115 25.42 23.48 -3.42
C LEU A 115 26.02 24.36 -4.51
N GLU A 116 25.18 25.05 -5.28
CA GLU A 116 25.63 25.98 -6.32
C GLU A 116 26.44 27.14 -5.71
N TYR A 117 25.93 27.77 -4.64
CA TYR A 117 26.69 28.79 -3.90
C TYR A 117 28.00 28.25 -3.33
N SER A 118 27.99 27.05 -2.76
CA SER A 118 29.20 26.42 -2.22
C SER A 118 30.26 26.17 -3.30
N GLU A 119 29.83 25.75 -4.50
CA GLU A 119 30.73 25.57 -5.64
C GLU A 119 31.36 26.90 -6.09
N ILE A 120 30.56 27.98 -6.14
CA ILE A 120 31.05 29.33 -6.45
C ILE A 120 32.10 29.76 -5.43
N TYR A 121 31.80 29.66 -4.12
CA TYR A 121 32.75 30.03 -3.07
C TYR A 121 34.04 29.22 -3.11
N LEU A 122 33.96 27.92 -3.41
CA LEU A 122 35.15 27.07 -3.53
C LEU A 122 36.00 27.45 -4.76
N LYS A 123 35.37 27.82 -5.88
CA LYS A 123 36.08 28.34 -7.06
C LYS A 123 36.75 29.69 -6.76
N GLU A 124 36.06 30.60 -6.08
CA GLU A 124 36.65 31.88 -5.70
C GLU A 124 37.83 31.69 -4.76
N ALA A 125 37.66 30.89 -3.70
CA ALA A 125 38.71 30.59 -2.73
C ALA A 125 39.93 29.91 -3.38
N SER A 126 39.71 28.99 -4.34
CA SER A 126 40.81 28.34 -5.05
C SER A 126 41.60 29.33 -5.92
N THR A 127 40.91 30.21 -6.66
CA THR A 127 41.58 31.24 -7.46
C THR A 127 42.34 32.26 -6.60
N GLU A 128 41.83 32.60 -5.42
CA GLU A 128 42.49 33.50 -4.47
C GLU A 128 43.75 32.83 -3.88
N LEU A 129 43.65 31.55 -3.51
CA LEU A 129 44.78 30.74 -3.05
C LEU A 129 45.88 30.65 -4.12
N GLU A 130 45.52 30.41 -5.37
CA GLU A 130 46.48 30.37 -6.49
C GLU A 130 47.22 31.70 -6.63
N LYS A 131 46.49 32.83 -6.65
CA LYS A 131 47.08 34.17 -6.68
C LYS A 131 48.01 34.41 -5.50
N GLU A 132 47.65 33.96 -4.30
CA GLU A 132 48.49 34.12 -3.11
C GLU A 132 49.75 33.26 -3.18
N ILE A 133 49.66 32.03 -3.69
CA ILE A 133 50.78 31.14 -3.93
C ILE A 133 51.75 31.76 -4.94
N GLU A 134 51.25 32.32 -6.05
CA GLU A 134 52.07 33.03 -7.03
C GLU A 134 52.79 34.24 -6.42
N ARG A 135 52.07 35.07 -5.66
CA ARG A 135 52.66 36.21 -4.93
C ARG A 135 53.77 35.73 -3.97
N LYS A 136 53.54 34.64 -3.22
CA LYS A 136 54.55 34.03 -2.32
C LYS A 136 55.75 33.47 -3.10
N LYS A 137 55.54 32.82 -4.25
CA LYS A 137 56.63 32.33 -5.13
C LYS A 137 57.46 33.50 -5.66
N LYS A 138 56.82 34.56 -6.15
CA LYS A 138 57.49 35.78 -6.64
C LYS A 138 58.31 36.45 -5.55
N ARG A 139 57.76 36.63 -4.35
CA ARG A 139 58.50 37.17 -3.18
C ARG A 139 59.72 36.31 -2.83
N ARG A 140 59.58 34.98 -2.84
CA ARG A 140 60.71 34.06 -2.60
C ARG A 140 61.78 34.18 -3.68
N TRP A 141 61.40 34.29 -4.94
CA TRP A 141 62.33 34.47 -6.06
C TRP A 141 63.10 35.80 -5.93
N ILE A 142 62.42 36.92 -5.67
CA ILE A 142 63.05 38.24 -5.47
C ILE A 142 64.08 38.18 -4.32
N LYS A 143 63.72 37.58 -3.17
CA LYS A 143 64.66 37.43 -2.05
C LYS A 143 65.91 36.64 -2.43
N ARG A 144 65.78 35.58 -3.23
CA ARG A 144 66.95 34.80 -3.71
C ARG A 144 67.84 35.64 -4.63
N VAL A 145 67.24 36.36 -5.59
CA VAL A 145 67.97 37.23 -6.53
C VAL A 145 68.74 38.32 -5.77
N MET A 146 68.09 38.98 -4.82
CA MET A 146 68.71 40.06 -4.02
C MET A 146 69.90 39.55 -3.19
N LYS A 147 69.80 38.32 -2.66
CA LYS A 147 70.92 37.67 -1.95
C LYS A 147 72.11 37.41 -2.88
N VAL A 148 71.87 36.92 -4.10
CA VAL A 148 72.94 36.70 -5.09
C VAL A 148 73.58 38.02 -5.50
N MET A 149 72.79 39.05 -5.79
CA MET A 149 73.30 40.39 -6.13
C MET A 149 74.15 40.97 -5.01
N GLY A 150 73.73 40.82 -3.74
CA GLY A 150 74.52 41.26 -2.59
C GLY A 150 75.91 40.59 -2.54
N VAL A 151 75.98 39.28 -2.80
CA VAL A 151 77.27 38.56 -2.88
C VAL A 151 78.14 39.07 -4.02
N VAL A 152 77.56 39.32 -5.20
CA VAL A 152 78.29 39.87 -6.36
C VAL A 152 78.86 41.25 -6.06
N VAL A 153 78.08 42.14 -5.44
CA VAL A 153 78.52 43.49 -5.07
C VAL A 153 79.66 43.43 -4.05
N ILE A 154 79.54 42.59 -3.02
CA ILE A 154 80.62 42.39 -2.03
C ILE A 154 81.88 41.87 -2.72
N GLY A 155 81.75 40.91 -3.64
CA GLY A 155 82.87 40.41 -4.43
C GLY A 155 83.56 41.49 -5.27
N MET A 156 82.79 42.37 -5.92
CA MET A 156 83.32 43.52 -6.66
C MET A 156 84.06 44.51 -5.75
N VAL A 157 83.51 44.82 -4.57
CA VAL A 157 84.17 45.72 -3.60
C VAL A 157 85.50 45.13 -3.14
N ILE A 158 85.54 43.84 -2.81
CA ILE A 158 86.77 43.14 -2.41
C ILE A 158 87.79 43.17 -3.56
N TYR A 159 87.36 42.89 -4.80
CA TYR A 159 88.23 42.94 -5.97
C TYR A 159 88.82 44.33 -6.22
N LEU A 160 88.00 45.39 -6.11
CA LEU A 160 88.46 46.78 -6.26
C LEU A 160 89.48 47.15 -5.18
N ILE A 161 89.24 46.79 -3.92
CA ILE A 161 90.20 47.02 -2.82
C ILE A 161 91.51 46.27 -3.07
N TRP A 162 91.45 45.03 -3.55
CA TRP A 162 92.64 44.24 -3.87
C TRP A 162 93.44 44.83 -5.03
N LYS A 163 92.78 45.34 -6.08
CA LYS A 163 93.43 45.91 -7.26
C LYS A 163 94.09 47.29 -7.02
N VAL A 164 93.59 48.05 -6.05
CA VAL A 164 94.12 49.38 -5.68
C VAL A 164 95.36 49.26 -4.78
N ARG A 165 95.62 48.08 -4.22
CA ARG A 165 96.77 47.78 -3.36
C ARG A 165 97.89 47.13 -4.16
#